data_AF-A0A953BI89-F1
#
_entry.id   AF-A0A953BI89-F1
#
_cell.length_a   1.000
_cell.length_b   1.000
_cell.length_c   1.000
_cell.angle_alpha   90.00
_cell.angle_beta   90.00
_cell.angle_gamma   90.00
#
_symmetry.space_group_name_H-M   'P 1'
#
loop_
_entity.id
_entity.type
_entity.pdbx_description
1 polymer ?
#
loop_
_entity_poly.entity_id
_entity_poly.type
_entity_poly.pdbx_seq_one_letter_code
_entity_poly.pdbx_strand_id
1 'polypeptide(L)'
;MSAKRESVLDLPLAAYKKWKSPLEQGFKLAAKFLRKESFFSTRDLPYRTQLVPLATILALLDERWLEPKVLDKLRRWFWCGVLGELYGGAVESRFALDLQEMTDWIAGGADLPATVQDASFQPQRLDTLRSRNSAAYKGISVLVQRNGAQDFFWKTTIRDLDESDWDECKLDIHHIFPKKWCEENAIPPPSLQLDSEQNRHFVQGEQNGGEESAFGLSGAATDA
;
A
#
# COMPACT_ATOMS: atom_id res chain seq x y z
N MET A 1 -6.56 -22.37 15.84
CA MET A 1 -5.43 -21.53 16.28
C MET A 1 -6.00 -20.15 16.63
N SER A 2 -5.54 -19.46 17.68
CA SER A 2 -6.06 -18.11 18.04
C SER A 2 -4.91 -17.15 18.30
N ALA A 3 -5.02 -15.93 17.77
CA ALA A 3 -4.04 -14.85 17.96
C ALA A 3 -4.52 -13.78 18.95
N LYS A 4 -5.49 -14.11 19.81
CA LYS A 4 -6.04 -13.19 20.81
C LYS A 4 -5.01 -12.89 21.92
N ARG A 5 -5.21 -11.76 22.59
CA ARG A 5 -4.32 -11.28 23.65
C ARG A 5 -4.10 -12.32 24.75
N GLU A 6 -5.15 -13.01 25.17
CA GLU A 6 -5.07 -14.05 26.21
C GLU A 6 -4.11 -15.17 25.79
N SER A 7 -4.21 -15.62 24.53
CA SER A 7 -3.31 -16.64 23.97
C SER A 7 -1.85 -16.19 23.88
N VAL A 8 -1.59 -14.89 23.74
CA VAL A 8 -0.24 -14.32 23.76
C VAL A 8 0.33 -14.31 25.17
N LEU A 9 -0.49 -13.99 26.19
CA LEU A 9 -0.07 -14.00 27.59
C LEU A 9 0.26 -15.42 28.09
N ASP A 10 -0.44 -16.42 27.57
CA ASP A 10 -0.21 -17.83 27.89
C ASP A 10 0.91 -18.49 27.07
N LEU A 11 1.63 -17.73 26.22
CA LEU A 11 2.65 -18.28 25.33
C LEU A 11 3.81 -18.90 26.14
N PRO A 12 4.05 -20.23 26.02
CA PRO A 12 5.14 -20.86 26.75
C PRO A 12 6.50 -20.32 26.30
N LEU A 13 7.41 -20.11 27.25
CA LEU A 13 8.77 -19.61 26.97
C LEU A 13 9.50 -20.47 25.91
N ALA A 14 9.30 -21.79 25.94
CA ALA A 14 9.87 -22.70 24.95
C ALA A 14 9.36 -22.40 23.53
N ALA A 15 8.08 -22.09 23.37
CA ALA A 15 7.50 -21.71 22.09
C ALA A 15 8.05 -20.36 21.61
N TYR A 16 8.15 -19.37 22.50
CA TYR A 16 8.79 -18.09 22.18
C TYR A 16 10.24 -18.28 21.71
N LYS A 17 11.06 -19.00 22.47
CA LYS A 17 12.46 -19.26 22.12
C LYS A 17 12.60 -19.97 20.78
N LYS A 18 11.70 -20.90 20.47
CA LYS A 18 11.67 -21.61 19.18
C LYS A 18 11.39 -20.67 18.01
N TRP A 19 10.41 -19.77 18.15
CA TRP A 19 9.90 -19.00 17.02
C TRP A 19 10.47 -17.58 16.90
N LYS A 20 11.15 -17.06 17.92
CA LYS A 20 11.74 -15.71 17.90
C LYS A 20 12.60 -15.46 16.66
N SER A 21 13.63 -16.28 16.44
CA SER A 21 14.59 -16.07 15.34
C SER A 21 13.96 -16.30 13.96
N PRO A 22 13.19 -17.39 13.72
CA PRO A 22 12.48 -17.55 12.45
C PRO A 22 11.53 -16.39 12.14
N LEU A 23 10.79 -15.88 13.13
CA LEU A 23 9.86 -14.78 12.91
C LEU A 23 10.58 -13.46 12.64
N GLU A 24 11.69 -13.19 13.33
CA GLU A 24 12.54 -12.03 13.02
C GLU A 24 13.02 -12.08 11.57
N GLN A 25 13.46 -13.26 11.10
CA GLN A 25 13.82 -13.48 9.71
C GLN A 25 12.62 -13.29 8.78
N GLY A 26 11.44 -13.79 9.15
CA GLY A 26 10.19 -13.57 8.43
C GLY A 26 9.87 -12.10 8.20
N PHE A 27 10.09 -11.23 9.20
CA PHE A 27 9.93 -9.79 9.02
C PHE A 27 10.95 -9.18 8.06
N LYS A 28 12.20 -9.66 8.06
CA LYS A 28 13.21 -9.26 7.07
C LYS A 28 12.81 -9.68 5.65
N LEU A 29 12.25 -10.87 5.50
CA LEU A 29 11.69 -11.34 4.23
C LEU A 29 10.46 -10.51 3.81
N ALA A 30 9.60 -10.13 4.75
CA ALA A 30 8.46 -9.26 4.48
C ALA A 30 8.91 -7.90 3.95
N ALA A 31 9.98 -7.33 4.48
CA ALA A 31 10.58 -6.11 3.94
C ALA A 31 11.07 -6.30 2.50
N LYS A 32 11.74 -7.42 2.18
CA LYS A 32 12.16 -7.74 0.81
C LYS A 32 10.96 -7.91 -0.14
N PHE A 33 9.89 -8.55 0.32
CA PHE A 33 8.64 -8.67 -0.44
C PHE A 33 8.04 -7.29 -0.72
N LEU A 34 7.95 -6.42 0.29
CA LEU A 34 7.44 -5.05 0.16
C LEU A 34 8.24 -4.21 -0.84
N ARG A 35 9.58 -4.32 -0.82
CA ARG A 35 10.44 -3.67 -1.83
C ARG A 35 10.12 -4.15 -3.26
N LYS A 36 9.86 -5.45 -3.46
CA LYS A 36 9.42 -5.99 -4.77
C LYS A 36 8.05 -5.46 -5.21
N GLU A 37 7.21 -5.03 -4.27
CA GLU A 37 5.91 -4.42 -4.51
C GLU A 37 5.96 -2.88 -4.50
N SER A 38 7.16 -2.29 -4.53
CA SER A 38 7.41 -0.83 -4.58
C SER A 38 6.99 -0.06 -3.33
N PHE A 39 6.97 -0.71 -2.17
CA PHE A 39 6.86 -0.02 -0.88
C PHE A 39 8.24 0.32 -0.34
N PHE A 40 8.55 1.62 -0.24
CA PHE A 40 9.87 2.08 0.20
C PHE A 40 9.88 2.79 1.55
N SER A 41 8.74 3.28 2.04
CA SER A 41 8.63 3.95 3.32
C SER A 41 7.59 3.29 4.24
N THR A 42 7.85 3.35 5.55
CA THR A 42 6.89 2.87 6.56
C THR A 42 5.62 3.72 6.63
N ARG A 43 5.65 4.96 6.12
CA ARG A 43 4.50 5.85 6.01
C ARG A 43 3.49 5.34 4.98
N ASP A 44 3.98 4.71 3.91
CA ASP A 44 3.18 4.25 2.77
C ASP A 44 2.59 2.86 2.98
N LEU A 45 2.93 2.21 4.10
CA LEU A 45 2.37 0.91 4.44
C LEU A 45 0.85 1.02 4.66
N PRO A 46 0.03 0.28 3.90
CA PRO A 46 -1.42 0.31 4.01
C PRO A 46 -1.89 -0.25 5.35
N TYR A 47 -1.44 -1.47 5.68
CA TYR A 47 -1.78 -2.16 6.91
C TYR A 47 -0.54 -2.76 7.56
N ARG A 48 -0.09 -2.14 8.65
CA ARG A 48 0.97 -2.72 9.50
C ARG A 48 0.53 -4.05 10.13
N THR A 49 -0.78 -4.21 10.37
CA THR A 49 -1.39 -5.43 10.88
C THR A 49 -1.22 -6.62 9.94
N GLN A 50 -1.36 -6.42 8.62
CA GLN A 50 -1.16 -7.47 7.60
C GLN A 50 0.29 -7.98 7.52
N LEU A 51 1.26 -7.21 8.03
CA LEU A 51 2.66 -7.64 8.05
C LEU A 51 2.89 -8.82 9.00
N VAL A 52 2.06 -8.98 10.03
CA VAL A 52 2.17 -10.07 10.99
C VAL A 52 1.93 -11.43 10.32
N PRO A 53 0.79 -11.69 9.64
CA PRO A 53 0.60 -12.93 8.91
C PRO A 53 1.57 -13.08 7.74
N LEU A 54 1.92 -11.99 7.03
CA LEU A 54 2.91 -12.04 5.95
C LEU A 54 4.27 -12.54 6.45
N ALA A 55 4.80 -11.94 7.52
CA ALA A 55 6.08 -12.35 8.10
C ALA A 55 6.04 -13.78 8.61
N THR A 56 4.91 -14.21 9.18
CA THR A 56 4.72 -15.58 9.67
C THR A 56 4.73 -16.58 8.52
N ILE A 57 4.00 -16.31 7.44
CA ILE A 57 3.97 -17.16 6.23
C ILE A 57 5.38 -17.22 5.62
N LEU A 58 6.06 -16.08 5.47
CA LEU A 58 7.41 -16.04 4.91
C LEU A 58 8.43 -16.79 5.79
N ALA A 59 8.31 -16.72 7.12
CA ALA A 59 9.15 -17.50 8.04
C ALA A 59 8.96 -19.02 7.85
N LEU A 60 7.77 -19.48 7.46
CA LEU A 60 7.49 -20.89 7.18
C LEU A 60 7.96 -21.33 5.78
N LEU A 61 7.93 -20.43 4.82
CA LEU A 61 8.34 -20.71 3.43
C LEU A 61 9.87 -20.63 3.25
N ASP A 62 10.56 -19.85 4.08
CA ASP A 62 11.98 -19.53 3.96
C ASP A 62 12.32 -19.01 2.56
N GLU A 63 13.09 -19.72 1.72
CA GLU A 63 13.41 -19.29 0.34
C GLU A 63 12.29 -19.60 -0.68
N ARG A 64 11.33 -20.48 -0.34
CA ARG A 64 10.27 -20.93 -1.26
C ARG A 64 9.31 -19.84 -1.69
N TRP A 65 9.24 -18.73 -0.95
CA TRP A 65 8.41 -17.58 -1.33
C TRP A 65 8.85 -16.92 -2.66
N LEU A 66 10.09 -17.16 -3.11
CA LEU A 66 10.61 -16.67 -4.38
C LEU A 66 10.20 -17.57 -5.56
N GLU A 67 9.67 -18.77 -5.31
CA GLU A 67 9.11 -19.61 -6.37
C GLU A 67 8.00 -18.83 -7.09
N PRO A 68 8.01 -18.72 -8.44
CA PRO A 68 7.09 -17.82 -9.15
C PRO A 68 5.62 -17.99 -8.78
N LYS A 69 5.14 -19.25 -8.70
CA LYS A 69 3.76 -19.56 -8.33
C LYS A 69 3.41 -19.17 -6.89
N VAL A 70 4.38 -19.27 -5.97
CA VAL A 70 4.19 -18.89 -4.55
C VAL A 70 4.17 -17.38 -4.42
N LEU A 71 5.10 -16.69 -5.09
CA LEU A 71 5.15 -15.23 -5.12
C LEU A 71 3.85 -14.63 -5.69
N ASP A 72 3.30 -15.20 -6.75
CA ASP A 72 2.05 -14.71 -7.34
C ASP A 72 0.85 -14.89 -6.39
N LYS A 73 0.80 -16.01 -5.65
CA LYS A 73 -0.22 -16.22 -4.60
C LYS A 73 -0.07 -15.21 -3.47
N LEU A 74 1.15 -14.98 -2.99
CA LEU A 74 1.46 -13.98 -1.95
C LEU A 74 1.06 -12.58 -2.39
N ARG A 75 1.38 -12.19 -3.62
CA ARG A 75 0.98 -10.90 -4.22
C ARG A 75 -0.53 -10.76 -4.24
N ARG A 76 -1.24 -11.78 -4.76
CA ARG A 76 -2.69 -11.76 -4.85
C ARG A 76 -3.33 -11.60 -3.46
N TRP A 77 -2.91 -12.42 -2.50
CA TRP A 77 -3.39 -12.32 -1.12
C TRP A 77 -3.10 -10.95 -0.49
N PHE A 78 -1.87 -10.43 -0.67
CA PHE A 78 -1.46 -9.15 -0.11
C PHE A 78 -2.35 -8.01 -0.64
N TRP A 79 -2.45 -7.89 -1.96
CA TRP A 79 -3.22 -6.83 -2.62
C TRP A 79 -4.73 -6.97 -2.39
N CYS A 80 -5.28 -8.20 -2.31
CA CYS A 80 -6.66 -8.43 -1.88
C CYS A 80 -6.92 -7.90 -0.47
N GLY A 81 -5.99 -8.12 0.46
CA GLY A 81 -6.07 -7.57 1.81
C GLY A 81 -6.04 -6.04 1.87
N VAL A 82 -5.17 -5.43 1.07
CA VAL A 82 -5.01 -3.97 0.99
C VAL A 82 -6.23 -3.31 0.35
N LEU A 83 -6.60 -3.73 -0.86
CA LEU A 83 -7.67 -3.11 -1.64
C LEU A 83 -9.06 -3.47 -1.13
N GLY A 84 -9.23 -4.67 -0.54
CA GLY A 84 -10.45 -5.05 0.16
C GLY A 84 -10.59 -4.42 1.54
N GLU A 85 -9.60 -3.64 1.99
CA GLU A 85 -9.58 -2.99 3.30
C GLU A 85 -9.79 -3.95 4.49
N LEU A 86 -9.33 -5.20 4.37
CA LEU A 86 -9.71 -6.32 5.25
C LEU A 86 -8.99 -6.37 6.62
N TYR A 87 -8.03 -5.47 6.85
CA TYR A 87 -7.18 -5.45 8.05
C TYR A 87 -7.40 -4.23 8.95
N GLY A 88 -8.51 -3.51 8.76
CA GLY A 88 -8.93 -2.38 9.58
C GLY A 88 -9.64 -2.76 10.89
N GLY A 89 -10.10 -4.01 11.04
CA GLY A 89 -10.80 -4.49 12.24
C GLY A 89 -10.82 -6.02 12.35
N ALA A 90 -11.03 -6.54 13.57
CA ALA A 90 -11.09 -7.98 13.89
C ALA A 90 -9.92 -8.83 13.33
N VAL A 91 -8.71 -8.29 13.39
CA VAL A 91 -7.53 -8.82 12.68
C VAL A 91 -7.00 -10.13 13.26
N GLU A 92 -7.18 -10.38 14.56
CA GLU A 92 -6.61 -11.56 15.23
C GLU A 92 -7.21 -12.87 14.72
N SER A 93 -8.51 -12.87 14.42
CA SER A 93 -9.17 -14.06 13.85
C SER A 93 -8.75 -14.27 12.40
N ARG A 94 -8.59 -13.17 11.65
CA ARG A 94 -8.11 -13.21 10.26
C ARG A 94 -6.68 -13.71 10.17
N PHE A 95 -5.78 -13.33 11.08
CA PHE A 95 -4.39 -13.82 11.09
C PHE A 95 -4.29 -15.34 11.19
N ALA A 96 -5.06 -15.93 12.11
CA ALA A 96 -5.06 -17.38 12.30
C ALA A 96 -5.61 -18.11 11.08
N LEU A 97 -6.65 -17.55 10.46
CA LEU A 97 -7.26 -18.09 9.24
C LEU A 97 -6.31 -17.99 8.04
N ASP A 98 -5.74 -16.80 7.81
CA ASP A 98 -4.80 -16.54 6.72
C ASP A 98 -3.60 -17.48 6.77
N LEU A 99 -3.03 -17.71 7.96
CA LEU A 99 -1.88 -18.59 8.09
C LEU A 99 -2.21 -20.02 7.63
N GLN A 100 -3.38 -20.53 8.02
CA GLN A 100 -3.82 -21.85 7.63
C GLN A 100 -4.13 -21.91 6.13
N GLU A 101 -5.03 -21.05 5.65
CA GLU A 101 -5.52 -21.09 4.27
C GLU A 101 -4.43 -20.76 3.25
N MET A 102 -3.51 -19.84 3.56
CA MET A 102 -2.38 -19.54 2.66
C MET A 102 -1.41 -20.70 2.58
N THR A 103 -1.14 -21.38 3.69
CA THR A 103 -0.24 -22.55 3.69
C THR A 103 -0.84 -23.68 2.86
N ASP A 104 -2.12 -23.97 3.06
CA ASP A 104 -2.86 -24.99 2.30
C ASP A 104 -2.94 -24.63 0.81
N TRP A 105 -3.26 -23.38 0.50
CA TRP A 105 -3.34 -22.90 -0.87
C TRP A 105 -1.98 -22.97 -1.57
N ILE A 106 -0.89 -22.55 -0.90
CA ILE A 106 0.48 -22.65 -1.44
C ILE A 106 0.87 -24.12 -1.69
N ALA A 107 0.49 -25.04 -0.81
CA ALA A 107 0.74 -26.48 -0.94
C ALA A 107 -0.06 -27.16 -2.07
N GLY A 108 -0.96 -26.44 -2.74
CA GLY A 108 -1.74 -26.95 -3.87
C GLY A 108 -3.22 -27.21 -3.56
N GLY A 109 -3.72 -26.71 -2.42
CA GLY A 109 -5.15 -26.73 -2.11
C GLY A 109 -5.99 -26.04 -3.20
N ALA A 110 -7.20 -26.56 -3.41
CA ALA A 110 -8.12 -26.07 -4.45
C ALA A 110 -8.82 -24.75 -4.05
N ASP A 111 -9.04 -24.56 -2.75
CA ASP A 111 -9.79 -23.42 -2.23
C ASP A 111 -8.92 -22.17 -2.15
N LEU A 112 -9.54 -21.02 -2.49
CA LEU A 112 -8.91 -19.72 -2.29
C LEU A 112 -8.98 -19.33 -0.81
N PRO A 113 -7.98 -18.62 -0.27
CA PRO A 113 -8.09 -18.04 1.07
C PRO A 113 -9.27 -17.06 1.15
N ALA A 114 -9.93 -16.98 2.30
CA ALA A 114 -11.02 -16.06 2.58
C ALA A 114 -10.60 -14.61 2.30
N THR A 115 -9.37 -14.20 2.62
CA THR A 115 -8.85 -12.86 2.26
C THR A 115 -8.90 -12.58 0.76
N VAL A 116 -8.73 -13.60 -0.09
CA VAL A 116 -8.84 -13.46 -1.55
C VAL A 116 -10.30 -13.51 -2.00
N GLN A 117 -11.14 -14.33 -1.37
CA GLN A 117 -12.57 -14.46 -1.71
C GLN A 117 -13.40 -13.24 -1.28
N ASP A 118 -13.17 -12.74 -0.06
CA ASP A 118 -13.88 -11.63 0.56
C ASP A 118 -13.49 -10.27 -0.04
N ALA A 119 -12.33 -10.21 -0.71
CA ALA A 119 -11.82 -8.95 -1.25
C ALA A 119 -12.75 -8.42 -2.35
N SER A 120 -13.33 -7.25 -2.08
CA SER A 120 -14.17 -6.53 -3.02
C SER A 120 -13.71 -5.08 -3.12
N PHE A 121 -13.52 -4.59 -4.35
CA PHE A 121 -13.24 -3.19 -4.61
C PHE A 121 -14.22 -2.66 -5.65
N GLN A 122 -15.10 -1.77 -5.23
CA GLN A 122 -16.05 -1.11 -6.13
C GLN A 122 -15.37 0.08 -6.79
N PRO A 123 -15.48 0.29 -8.13
CA PRO A 123 -14.83 1.41 -8.80
C PRO A 123 -15.14 2.78 -8.19
N GLN A 124 -16.38 2.99 -7.74
CA GLN A 124 -16.84 4.21 -7.06
C GLN A 124 -16.09 4.48 -5.75
N ARG A 125 -15.43 3.46 -5.17
CA ARG A 125 -14.56 3.64 -4.01
C ARG A 125 -13.46 4.65 -4.31
N LEU A 126 -12.90 4.64 -5.52
CA LEU A 126 -11.88 5.60 -5.97
C LEU A 126 -12.32 7.05 -5.74
N ASP A 127 -13.59 7.33 -6.00
CA ASP A 127 -14.16 8.68 -5.88
C ASP A 127 -14.24 9.18 -4.43
N THR A 128 -14.16 8.24 -3.49
CA THR A 128 -14.31 8.48 -2.05
C THR A 128 -13.02 8.32 -1.26
N LEU A 129 -11.91 7.91 -1.91
CA LEU A 129 -10.60 7.75 -1.28
C LEU A 129 -9.96 9.12 -1.02
N ARG A 130 -10.34 9.76 0.08
CA ARG A 130 -9.90 11.12 0.45
C ARG A 130 -8.82 11.17 1.52
N SER A 131 -8.65 10.08 2.27
CA SER A 131 -7.78 10.05 3.45
C SER A 131 -6.48 9.32 3.17
N ARG A 132 -5.36 10.00 3.42
CA ARG A 132 -4.00 9.44 3.37
C ARG A 132 -3.77 8.29 4.37
N ASN A 133 -4.70 8.06 5.29
CA ASN A 133 -4.66 6.94 6.24
C ASN A 133 -5.38 5.68 5.74
N SER A 134 -6.21 5.76 4.68
CA SER A 134 -6.86 4.56 4.12
C SER A 134 -5.82 3.63 3.51
N ALA A 135 -6.00 2.33 3.75
CA ALA A 135 -5.13 1.33 3.16
C ALA A 135 -5.30 1.26 1.64
N ALA A 136 -6.54 1.32 1.14
CA ALA A 136 -6.79 1.35 -0.29
C ALA A 136 -6.19 2.59 -0.96
N TYR A 137 -6.29 3.76 -0.31
CA TYR A 137 -5.61 4.99 -0.75
C TYR A 137 -4.10 4.75 -0.93
N LYS A 138 -3.41 4.35 0.14
CA LYS A 138 -1.96 4.10 0.10
C LYS A 138 -1.58 3.03 -0.92
N GLY A 139 -2.38 1.97 -1.03
CA GLY A 139 -2.18 0.89 -2.00
C GLY A 139 -2.27 1.37 -3.44
N ILE A 140 -3.31 2.15 -3.78
CA ILE A 140 -3.49 2.71 -5.12
C ILE A 140 -2.38 3.69 -5.45
N SER A 141 -2.02 4.56 -4.53
CA SER A 141 -0.87 5.45 -4.66
C SER A 141 0.39 4.65 -5.06
N VAL A 142 0.76 3.61 -4.32
CA VAL A 142 1.91 2.77 -4.65
C VAL A 142 1.76 2.03 -5.99
N LEU A 143 0.56 1.58 -6.36
CA LEU A 143 0.34 0.94 -7.66
C LEU A 143 0.54 1.92 -8.82
N VAL A 144 0.07 3.16 -8.69
CA VAL A 144 0.27 4.21 -9.70
C VAL A 144 1.76 4.48 -9.86
N GLN A 145 2.49 4.63 -8.76
CA GLN A 145 3.95 4.80 -8.74
C GLN A 145 4.68 3.62 -9.41
N ARG A 146 4.35 2.39 -9.01
CA ARG A 146 4.94 1.14 -9.54
C ARG A 146 4.75 0.97 -11.04
N ASN A 147 3.65 1.49 -11.58
CA ASN A 147 3.33 1.43 -13.01
C ASN A 147 3.95 2.56 -13.83
N GLY A 148 4.90 3.31 -13.25
CA GLY A 148 5.70 4.29 -13.99
C GLY A 148 5.06 5.67 -14.05
N ALA A 149 4.30 6.05 -13.02
CA ALA A 149 3.90 7.44 -12.86
C ALA A 149 5.15 8.34 -12.92
N GLN A 150 5.07 9.36 -13.77
CA GLN A 150 6.12 10.35 -13.96
C GLN A 150 5.83 11.51 -13.03
N ASP A 151 6.84 12.10 -12.43
CA ASP A 151 6.72 13.43 -11.82
C ASP A 151 6.55 14.47 -12.94
N PHE A 152 5.45 15.25 -12.94
CA PHE A 152 5.14 16.26 -13.97
C PHE A 152 6.16 17.40 -13.97
N PHE A 153 6.84 17.62 -12.85
CA PHE A 153 7.83 18.68 -12.69
C PHE A 153 9.24 18.17 -13.05
N TRP A 154 9.62 17.01 -12.52
CA TRP A 154 10.99 16.49 -12.67
C TRP A 154 11.16 15.47 -13.81
N LYS A 155 10.08 14.97 -14.40
CA LYS A 155 10.05 13.95 -15.47
C LYS A 155 10.78 12.63 -15.14
N THR A 156 11.11 12.40 -13.87
CA THR A 156 11.66 11.15 -13.37
C THR A 156 10.54 10.18 -13.04
N THR A 157 10.72 8.89 -13.34
CA THR A 157 9.79 7.87 -12.90
C THR A 157 10.28 7.25 -11.59
N ILE A 158 9.36 6.76 -10.78
CA ILE A 158 9.70 6.11 -9.51
C ILE A 158 10.53 4.82 -9.68
N ARG A 159 10.55 4.25 -10.89
CA ARG A 159 11.42 3.12 -11.23
C ARG A 159 12.88 3.50 -11.40
N ASP A 160 13.15 4.79 -11.59
CA ASP A 160 14.50 5.32 -11.81
C ASP A 160 15.16 5.78 -10.51
N LEU A 161 14.41 5.78 -9.39
CA LEU A 161 14.90 6.12 -8.06
C LEU A 161 15.57 4.91 -7.39
N ASP A 162 16.80 5.07 -6.95
CA ASP A 162 17.51 4.07 -6.16
C ASP A 162 17.21 4.18 -4.65
N GLU A 163 17.78 3.29 -3.84
CA GLU A 163 17.51 3.25 -2.39
C GLU A 163 17.97 4.54 -1.66
N SER A 164 19.02 5.20 -2.16
CA SER A 164 19.48 6.50 -1.66
C SER A 164 18.53 7.63 -2.05
N ASP A 165 18.04 7.62 -3.29
CA ASP A 165 17.07 8.61 -3.76
C ASP A 165 15.79 8.59 -2.94
N TRP A 166 15.37 7.45 -2.39
CA TRP A 166 14.18 7.36 -1.53
C TRP A 166 14.37 7.94 -0.13
N ASP A 167 15.56 7.81 0.45
CA ASP A 167 15.86 8.37 1.77
C ASP A 167 16.04 9.90 1.70
N GLU A 168 16.49 10.40 0.55
CA GLU A 168 16.69 11.84 0.27
C GLU A 168 15.44 12.51 -0.32
N CYS A 169 14.79 11.89 -1.30
CA CYS A 169 13.56 12.39 -1.94
C CYS A 169 12.34 12.03 -1.10
N LYS A 170 11.91 12.96 -0.24
CA LYS A 170 10.58 12.88 0.37
C LYS A 170 9.53 13.11 -0.71
N LEU A 171 9.09 12.04 -1.37
CA LEU A 171 7.94 12.09 -2.29
C LEU A 171 6.71 12.52 -1.50
N ASP A 172 6.12 13.65 -1.90
CA ASP A 172 4.85 14.11 -1.36
C ASP A 172 3.75 14.02 -2.42
N ILE A 173 2.50 14.01 -1.94
CA ILE A 173 1.30 13.87 -2.75
C ILE A 173 0.57 15.21 -2.72
N HIS A 174 0.64 15.93 -3.83
CA HIS A 174 0.00 17.22 -4.03
C HIS A 174 -1.27 17.09 -4.85
N HIS A 175 -2.12 18.11 -4.80
CA HIS A 175 -3.30 18.21 -5.65
C HIS A 175 -2.91 18.61 -7.07
N ILE A 176 -3.48 17.97 -8.09
CA ILE A 176 -3.32 18.39 -9.49
C ILE A 176 -4.02 19.73 -9.70
N PHE A 177 -5.26 19.85 -9.23
CA PHE A 177 -6.01 21.11 -9.21
C PHE A 177 -6.16 21.60 -7.75
N PRO A 178 -5.44 22.64 -7.34
CA PRO A 178 -5.56 23.22 -6.00
C PRO A 178 -6.96 23.78 -5.74
N LYS A 179 -7.44 23.60 -4.51
CA LYS A 179 -8.81 24.02 -4.12
C LYS A 179 -9.10 25.51 -4.41
N LYS A 180 -8.15 26.39 -4.10
CA LYS A 180 -8.27 27.84 -4.34
C LYS A 180 -8.49 28.15 -5.83
N TRP A 181 -7.72 27.52 -6.72
CA TRP A 181 -7.86 27.69 -8.16
C TRP A 181 -9.25 27.22 -8.65
N CYS A 182 -9.76 26.11 -8.11
CA CYS A 182 -11.08 25.61 -8.46
C CYS A 182 -12.21 26.56 -8.01
N GLU A 183 -12.08 27.14 -6.81
CA GLU A 183 -13.01 28.14 -6.28
C GLU A 183 -13.03 29.41 -7.15
N GLU A 184 -11.85 29.89 -7.54
CA GLU A 184 -11.69 31.07 -8.41
C GLU A 184 -12.24 30.86 -9.83
N ASN A 185 -12.22 29.62 -10.34
CA ASN A 185 -12.70 29.26 -11.67
C ASN A 185 -14.15 28.71 -11.67
N ALA A 186 -14.88 28.86 -10.57
CA ALA A 186 -16.26 28.40 -10.40
C ALA A 186 -16.47 26.91 -10.73
N ILE A 187 -15.46 26.06 -10.50
CA ILE A 187 -15.56 24.62 -10.72
C ILE A 187 -16.18 23.97 -9.47
N PRO A 188 -17.31 23.24 -9.60
CA PRO A 188 -17.99 22.68 -8.44
C PRO A 188 -17.09 21.68 -7.66
N PRO A 189 -17.07 21.72 -6.31
CA PRO A 189 -16.33 20.76 -5.49
C PRO A 189 -16.67 19.28 -5.73
N PRO A 190 -17.94 18.90 -6.02
CA PRO A 190 -18.31 17.52 -6.33
C PRO A 190 -17.73 16.99 -7.65
N SER A 191 -17.55 17.85 -8.66
CA SER A 191 -17.08 17.44 -9.99
C SER A 191 -15.59 17.10 -10.03
N LEU A 192 -14.80 17.66 -9.12
CA LEU A 192 -13.34 17.44 -9.07
C LEU A 192 -12.92 16.42 -8.02
N GLN A 193 -13.85 16.00 -7.15
CA GLN A 193 -13.55 15.15 -5.99
C GLN A 193 -12.26 15.63 -5.32
N LEU A 194 -12.18 16.92 -4.97
CA LEU A 194 -10.90 17.62 -4.77
C LEU A 194 -9.87 16.91 -3.89
N ASP A 195 -10.30 16.12 -2.91
CA ASP A 195 -9.43 15.36 -2.00
C ASP A 195 -9.13 13.91 -2.44
N SER A 196 -9.78 13.41 -3.49
CA SER A 196 -9.66 12.05 -3.99
C SER A 196 -8.29 11.79 -4.62
N GLU A 197 -7.91 10.52 -4.67
CA GLU A 197 -6.68 10.10 -5.35
C GLU A 197 -6.64 10.48 -6.83
N GLN A 198 -7.78 10.74 -7.47
CA GLN A 198 -7.82 11.08 -8.88
C GLN A 198 -7.29 12.50 -9.15
N ASN A 199 -7.40 13.42 -8.18
CA ASN A 199 -6.90 14.78 -8.29
C ASN A 199 -5.51 14.93 -7.63
N ARG A 200 -4.68 13.90 -7.66
CA ARG A 200 -3.38 13.90 -6.98
C ARG A 200 -2.23 13.48 -7.85
N HIS A 201 -1.07 14.04 -7.52
CA HIS A 201 0.17 13.78 -8.21
C HIS A 201 1.35 13.68 -7.23
N PHE A 202 2.39 12.95 -7.64
CA PHE A 202 3.61 12.75 -6.86
C PHE A 202 4.63 13.82 -7.21
N VAL A 203 5.19 14.47 -6.19
CA VAL A 203 6.23 15.50 -6.35
C VAL A 203 7.41 15.17 -5.46
N GLN A 204 8.63 15.19 -5.99
CA GLN A 204 9.86 15.09 -5.20
C GLN A 204 10.04 16.32 -4.29
N GLY A 205 10.30 16.10 -3.00
CA GLY A 205 10.31 17.16 -1.99
C GLY A 205 11.58 18.03 -1.94
N GLU A 206 11.45 19.27 -2.38
CA GLU A 206 11.73 20.51 -1.62
C GLU A 206 11.10 21.68 -2.41
N GLN A 207 9.86 22.07 -2.06
CA GLN A 207 9.31 23.36 -2.48
C GLN A 207 8.62 24.04 -1.30
N ASN A 208 9.41 24.75 -0.49
CA ASN A 208 8.88 25.85 0.30
C ASN A 208 8.83 27.09 -0.60
N GLY A 209 7.66 27.37 -1.19
CA GLY A 209 7.32 28.67 -1.76
C GLY A 209 7.07 28.68 -3.27
N GLY A 210 5.79 28.84 -3.65
CA GLY A 210 5.40 29.30 -4.99
C GLY A 210 4.49 28.37 -5.81
N GLU A 211 3.38 27.88 -5.25
CA GLU A 211 2.44 26.98 -5.95
C GLU A 211 1.56 27.65 -7.05
N GLU A 212 1.77 28.91 -7.46
CA GLU A 212 0.91 29.56 -8.46
C GLU A 212 1.38 29.46 -9.93
N SER A 213 2.58 28.95 -10.23
CA SER A 213 3.12 29.04 -11.61
C SER A 213 3.34 27.71 -12.37
N ALA A 214 3.08 26.54 -11.77
CA ALA A 214 3.52 25.27 -12.35
C ALA A 214 2.64 24.72 -13.49
N PHE A 215 1.36 25.09 -13.56
CA PHE A 215 0.44 24.53 -14.57
C PHE A 215 0.31 25.35 -15.86
N GLY A 216 1.00 26.49 -16.00
CA GLY A 216 0.89 27.32 -17.21
C GLY A 216 -0.54 27.73 -17.55
N LEU A 217 -1.44 27.81 -16.55
CA LEU A 217 -2.83 28.22 -16.71
C LEU A 217 -3.02 29.75 -16.62
N SER A 218 -1.93 30.52 -16.70
CA SER A 218 -2.00 31.97 -16.90
C SER A 218 -1.76 32.29 -18.37
N GLY A 219 -2.84 32.43 -19.15
CA GLY A 219 -2.74 33.01 -20.49
C GLY A 219 -3.62 32.37 -21.56
N ALA A 220 -4.93 32.30 -21.34
CA ALA A 220 -5.89 32.15 -22.43
C ALA A 220 -7.20 32.89 -22.10
N ALA A 221 -7.08 34.16 -21.72
CA ALA A 221 -8.22 35.05 -21.59
C ALA A 221 -7.79 36.48 -21.97
N THR A 222 -7.56 36.68 -23.27
CA THR A 222 -7.78 37.93 -24.03
C THR A 222 -7.12 37.77 -25.39
N ASP A 223 -7.91 37.54 -26.44
CA ASP A 223 -7.94 38.41 -27.62
C ASP A 223 -8.99 37.89 -28.64
N ALA A 224 -9.94 38.79 -28.92
CA ALA A 224 -10.98 38.82 -29.98
C ALA A 224 -12.04 37.71 -30.04
#